data_AF-R6HBU1-F1
#
_entry.id   AF-R6HBU1-F1
#
_cell.length_a   1.000
_cell.length_b   1.000
_cell.length_c   1.000
_cell.angle_alpha   90.00
_cell.angle_beta   90.00
_cell.angle_gamma   90.00
#
_symmetry.space_group_name_H-M   'P 1'
#
loop_
_entity.id
_entity.type
_entity.pdbx_description
1 polymer ?
#
loop_
_entity_poly.entity_id
_entity_poly.type
_entity_poly.pdbx_seq_one_letter_code
_entity_poly.pdbx_strand_id
1 'polypeptide(L)'
;MARCLLDAVDLFNRPTKDAVVVELDELISPLDLPALQPDYVVISNLARDSMLRNAHPAYIAGRLKEALAGSAHSVVIVNGDDPLSCFLGEGHRRLVFGVADQHTDPLPARADDFSICPSCGGKPVYRYRNYRQMGEFYCPQCGLHAPRRDYLVSEIDRASHRMTLRDPEGTHTYPMVSWSLHNAYNLAPVIALFRDMGVPASRLSRRLEGARVLTSRESFEMVGGIKLITHIAKGQNPTAVSTVFEFLAKDPSRKEIILILDEVFDSPLKTETISWIYDTDYEFLCQDCIQKIVLGGARYLDHRLRLLLAGVPAEKIVCLRQELDTADYVDTTGIDKIYILHDVNAISRGRKIRDLVKSRIRAERGAGCEN
;
A
#
# COMPACT_ATOMS: atom_id res chain seq x y z
N MET A 1 2.36 19.87 -11.36
CA MET A 1 2.61 21.13 -10.62
C MET A 1 2.31 22.39 -11.44
N ALA A 2 3.07 22.68 -12.51
CA ALA A 2 2.94 23.95 -13.26
C ALA A 2 1.50 24.31 -13.68
N ARG A 3 0.74 23.35 -14.23
CA ARG A 3 -0.67 23.57 -14.58
C ARG A 3 -1.54 23.98 -13.39
N CYS A 4 -1.35 23.35 -12.23
CA CYS A 4 -2.10 23.66 -11.01
C CYS A 4 -1.82 25.09 -10.53
N LEU A 5 -0.56 25.55 -10.61
CA LEU A 5 -0.19 26.92 -10.24
C LEU A 5 -0.76 27.95 -11.24
N LEU A 6 -0.71 27.65 -12.54
CA LEU A 6 -1.29 28.50 -13.58
C LEU A 6 -2.82 28.62 -13.44
N ASP A 7 -3.51 27.55 -13.08
CA ASP A 7 -4.96 27.56 -12.84
C ASP A 7 -5.33 28.30 -11.54
N ALA A 8 -4.35 28.59 -10.68
CA ALA A 8 -4.54 29.29 -9.41
C ALA A 8 -4.24 30.79 -9.48
N VAL A 9 -3.95 31.35 -10.67
CA VAL A 9 -3.70 32.78 -10.85
C VAL A 9 -4.58 33.39 -11.94
N ASP A 10 -4.83 34.70 -11.85
CA ASP A 10 -5.48 35.47 -12.92
C ASP A 10 -4.49 35.87 -14.03
N LEU A 11 -4.97 36.56 -15.07
CA LEU A 11 -4.14 37.03 -16.19
C LEU A 11 -3.03 38.02 -15.73
N PHE A 12 -3.13 38.58 -14.53
CA PHE A 12 -2.15 39.47 -13.91
C PHE A 12 -1.26 38.76 -12.88
N ASN A 13 -1.27 37.42 -12.87
CA ASN A 13 -0.51 36.57 -11.95
C ASN A 13 -0.88 36.77 -10.46
N ARG A 14 -2.12 37.16 -10.17
CA ARG A 14 -2.63 37.28 -8.80
C ARG A 14 -3.29 35.98 -8.36
N PRO A 15 -3.06 35.50 -7.12
CA PRO A 15 -3.70 34.30 -6.62
C PRO A 15 -5.23 34.40 -6.63
N THR A 16 -5.90 33.38 -7.15
CA THR A 16 -7.37 33.23 -7.15
C THR A 16 -7.85 32.13 -6.19
N LYS A 17 -6.91 31.47 -5.51
CA LYS A 17 -7.12 30.40 -4.55
C LYS A 17 -6.35 30.71 -3.26
N ASP A 18 -6.91 30.30 -2.13
CA ASP A 18 -6.31 30.55 -0.82
C ASP A 18 -5.28 29.48 -0.41
N ALA A 19 -5.34 28.30 -1.04
CA ALA A 19 -4.48 27.18 -0.70
C ALA A 19 -4.25 26.26 -1.91
N VAL A 20 -3.12 25.55 -1.89
CA VAL A 20 -2.76 24.52 -2.86
C VAL A 20 -2.25 23.28 -2.12
N VAL A 21 -2.64 22.10 -2.60
CA VAL A 21 -2.10 20.82 -2.15
C VAL A 21 -1.43 20.17 -3.36
N VAL A 22 -0.12 19.92 -3.25
CA VAL A 22 0.68 19.39 -4.35
C VAL A 22 1.32 18.08 -3.93
N GLU A 23 1.06 17.03 -4.70
CA GLU A 23 1.85 15.79 -4.65
C GLU A 23 3.15 16.02 -5.41
N LEU A 24 4.28 15.73 -4.76
CA LEU A 24 5.62 15.90 -5.32
C LEU A 24 6.33 14.55 -5.37
N ASP A 25 7.05 14.31 -6.45
CA ASP A 25 7.93 13.15 -6.58
C ASP A 25 9.23 13.39 -5.80
N GLU A 26 9.62 12.39 -5.02
CA GLU A 26 10.73 12.44 -4.09
C GLU A 26 12.08 12.77 -4.76
N LEU A 27 12.30 12.37 -6.02
CA LEU A 27 13.56 12.56 -6.74
C LEU A 27 13.75 14.02 -7.20
N ILE A 28 12.65 14.65 -7.59
CA ILE A 28 12.62 16.04 -8.06
C ILE A 28 12.37 17.04 -6.93
N SER A 29 11.99 16.55 -5.74
CA SER A 29 11.72 17.41 -4.57
C SER A 29 12.82 18.44 -4.25
N PRO A 30 14.13 18.20 -4.48
CA PRO A 30 15.15 19.23 -4.22
C PRO A 30 15.13 20.40 -5.20
N LEU A 31 14.43 20.28 -6.32
CA LEU A 31 14.14 21.39 -7.23
C LEU A 31 12.81 22.06 -6.88
N ASP A 32 11.78 21.26 -6.61
CA ASP A 32 10.41 21.78 -6.45
C ASP A 32 10.18 22.44 -5.08
N LEU A 33 10.68 21.84 -3.99
CA LEU A 33 10.43 22.34 -2.63
C LEU A 33 11.00 23.75 -2.40
N PRO A 34 12.26 24.05 -2.82
CA PRO A 34 12.80 25.40 -2.68
C PRO A 34 12.06 26.43 -3.55
N ALA A 35 11.50 26.03 -4.70
CA ALA A 35 10.74 26.92 -5.56
C ALA A 35 9.33 27.20 -5.02
N LEU A 36 8.67 26.20 -4.42
CA LEU A 36 7.32 26.31 -3.89
C LEU A 36 7.25 27.01 -2.53
N GLN A 37 8.29 26.88 -1.69
CA GLN A 37 8.31 27.40 -0.31
C GLN A 37 7.04 27.06 0.51
N PRO A 38 6.61 25.77 0.58
CA PRO A 38 5.34 25.41 1.20
C PRO A 38 5.31 25.68 2.71
N ASP A 39 4.14 25.98 3.26
CA ASP A 39 3.97 26.12 4.73
C ASP A 39 4.09 24.78 5.47
N TYR A 40 3.62 23.70 4.82
CA TYR A 40 3.65 22.33 5.35
C TYR A 40 4.21 21.35 4.34
N VAL A 41 5.01 20.40 4.81
CA VAL A 41 5.50 19.27 4.04
C VAL A 41 5.09 17.99 4.74
N VAL A 42 4.33 17.14 4.06
CA VAL A 42 3.86 15.86 4.60
C VAL A 42 4.66 14.72 3.98
N ILE A 43 5.37 13.96 4.81
CA ILE A 43 6.11 12.77 4.42
C ILE A 43 5.41 11.57 5.05
N SER A 44 4.66 10.83 4.23
CA SER A 44 3.80 9.74 4.69
C SER A 44 4.57 8.48 5.05
N ASN A 45 5.50 8.07 4.19
CA ASN A 45 6.46 7.00 4.40
C ASN A 45 7.52 7.02 3.31
N LEU A 46 8.58 6.24 3.51
CA LEU A 46 9.57 5.90 2.52
C LEU A 46 9.73 4.38 2.47
N ALA A 47 9.64 3.80 1.28
CA ALA A 47 9.77 2.37 1.07
C ALA A 47 10.45 2.10 -0.27
N ARG A 48 10.98 0.89 -0.44
CA ARG A 48 11.49 0.44 -1.74
C ARG A 48 10.34 0.39 -2.77
N ASP A 49 10.54 1.04 -3.92
CA ASP A 49 9.65 0.95 -5.09
C ASP A 49 10.30 0.09 -6.20
N SER A 50 9.75 0.17 -7.41
CA SER A 50 10.26 -0.52 -8.60
C SER A 50 11.75 -0.26 -8.82
N MET A 51 12.48 -1.36 -9.10
CA MET A 51 13.91 -1.35 -9.43
C MET A 51 14.25 -0.47 -10.64
N LEU A 52 13.29 -0.22 -11.54
CA LEU A 52 13.52 0.56 -12.75
C LEU A 52 13.47 2.08 -12.52
N ARG A 53 12.72 2.52 -11.51
CA ARG A 53 12.39 3.94 -11.33
C ARG A 53 13.18 4.56 -10.18
N ASN A 54 13.34 3.84 -9.07
CA ASN A 54 13.77 4.44 -7.82
C ASN A 54 15.11 3.87 -7.34
N ALA A 55 15.93 4.78 -6.81
CA ALA A 55 17.15 4.44 -6.11
C ALA A 55 16.83 3.79 -4.75
N HIS A 56 17.86 3.29 -4.07
CA HIS A 56 17.74 2.76 -2.72
C HIS A 56 17.06 3.78 -1.78
N PRO A 57 16.16 3.37 -0.85
CA PRO A 57 15.47 4.30 0.05
C PRO A 57 16.39 5.29 0.76
N ALA A 58 17.58 4.87 1.17
CA ALA A 58 18.58 5.76 1.77
C ALA A 58 19.00 6.94 0.86
N TYR A 59 19.13 6.72 -0.45
CA TYR A 59 19.42 7.79 -1.40
C TYR A 59 18.26 8.78 -1.48
N ILE A 60 17.03 8.27 -1.55
CA ILE A 60 15.81 9.09 -1.55
C ILE A 60 15.70 9.92 -0.27
N ALA A 61 15.96 9.33 0.90
CA ALA A 61 15.99 10.06 2.17
C ALA A 61 17.01 11.22 2.13
N GLY A 62 18.18 10.98 1.51
CA GLY A 62 19.18 12.03 1.27
C GLY A 62 18.65 13.17 0.39
N ARG A 63 17.94 12.86 -0.70
CA ARG A 63 17.30 13.85 -1.57
C ARG A 63 16.23 14.64 -0.82
N LEU A 64 15.36 13.98 -0.06
CA LEU A 64 14.35 14.66 0.75
C LEU A 64 14.97 15.57 1.81
N LYS A 65 16.09 15.15 2.42
CA LYS A 65 16.84 15.99 3.38
C LYS A 65 17.39 17.25 2.72
N GLU A 66 17.93 17.14 1.51
CA GLU A 66 18.37 18.28 0.69
C GLU A 66 17.20 19.21 0.33
N ALA A 67 16.06 18.64 -0.09
CA ALA A 67 14.85 19.42 -0.39
C ALA A 67 14.39 20.25 0.80
N LEU A 68 14.25 19.61 1.97
CA LEU A 68 13.79 20.24 3.21
C LEU A 68 14.73 21.38 3.65
N ALA A 69 16.04 21.26 3.44
CA ALA A 69 16.99 22.33 3.73
C ALA A 69 16.70 23.60 2.94
N GLY A 70 16.12 23.50 1.74
CA GLY A 70 15.69 24.63 0.92
C GLY A 70 14.34 25.24 1.32
N SER A 71 13.64 24.68 2.31
CA SER A 71 12.36 25.18 2.83
C SER A 71 12.32 25.17 4.36
N ALA A 72 13.35 25.75 4.99
CA ALA A 72 13.58 25.69 6.43
C ALA A 72 12.42 26.23 7.31
N HIS A 73 11.56 27.09 6.76
CA HIS A 73 10.38 27.62 7.45
C HIS A 73 9.21 26.63 7.51
N SER A 74 9.17 25.63 6.63
CA SER A 74 8.06 24.68 6.55
C SER A 74 7.91 23.86 7.83
N VAL A 75 6.68 23.62 8.24
CA VAL A 75 6.34 22.60 9.24
C VAL A 75 6.38 21.23 8.57
N VAL A 76 7.10 20.28 9.16
CA VAL A 76 7.28 18.94 8.57
C VAL A 76 6.46 17.91 9.34
N ILE A 77 5.56 17.24 8.65
CA ILE A 77 4.75 16.14 9.21
C ILE A 77 5.38 14.82 8.78
N VAL A 78 5.83 14.02 9.75
CA VAL A 78 6.56 12.76 9.48
C VAL A 78 5.93 11.58 10.20
N ASN A 79 6.07 10.40 9.61
CA ASN A 79 5.62 9.14 10.19
C ASN A 79 6.64 8.62 11.20
N GLY A 80 6.33 8.67 12.48
CA GLY A 80 7.17 8.16 13.56
C GLY A 80 7.32 6.65 13.60
N ASP A 81 6.48 5.92 12.88
CA ASP A 81 6.56 4.45 12.79
C ASP A 81 7.47 3.99 11.66
N ASP A 82 7.84 4.88 10.73
CA ASP A 82 8.70 4.55 9.61
C ASP A 82 10.17 4.90 9.91
N PRO A 83 11.05 3.90 10.12
CA PRO A 83 12.46 4.16 10.42
C PRO A 83 13.23 4.86 9.30
N LEU A 84 12.70 4.88 8.07
CA LEU A 84 13.36 5.49 6.92
C LEU A 84 13.02 6.98 6.74
N SER A 85 11.87 7.43 7.23
CA SER A 85 11.42 8.82 7.08
C SER A 85 11.28 9.59 8.39
N CYS A 86 11.17 8.93 9.54
CA CYS A 86 10.93 9.60 10.83
C CYS A 86 12.05 10.57 11.28
N PHE A 87 13.28 10.38 10.78
CA PHE A 87 14.42 11.25 11.07
C PHE A 87 14.52 12.46 10.11
N LEU A 88 13.64 12.58 9.14
CA LEU A 88 13.61 13.74 8.25
C LEU A 88 13.10 14.98 9.01
N GLY A 89 13.59 16.14 8.60
CA GLY A 89 13.15 17.44 9.13
C GLY A 89 13.58 17.76 10.56
N GLU A 90 14.61 17.10 11.15
CA GLU A 90 15.06 17.35 12.53
C GLU A 90 15.37 18.83 12.87
N GLY A 91 15.71 19.65 11.87
CA GLY A 91 15.91 21.09 12.02
C GLY A 91 14.65 21.96 11.89
N HIS A 92 13.48 21.36 11.67
CA HIS A 92 12.21 22.06 11.46
C HIS A 92 11.28 21.94 12.68
N ARG A 93 10.22 22.76 12.71
CA ARG A 93 9.05 22.44 13.52
C ARG A 93 8.40 21.17 12.97
N ARG A 94 8.41 20.09 13.74
CA ARG A 94 7.88 18.80 13.31
C ARG A 94 6.59 18.43 14.02
N LEU A 95 5.74 17.72 13.29
CA LEU A 95 4.59 16.98 13.83
C LEU A 95 4.80 15.50 13.51
N VAL A 96 4.86 14.67 14.54
CA VAL A 96 5.09 13.23 14.35
C VAL A 96 3.77 12.49 14.52
N PHE A 97 3.36 11.75 13.49
CA PHE A 97 2.18 10.87 13.58
C PHE A 97 2.59 9.39 13.61
N GLY A 98 1.69 8.53 14.07
CA GLY A 98 1.86 7.08 13.98
C GLY A 98 0.62 6.33 14.44
N VAL A 99 0.72 5.02 14.48
CA VAL A 99 -0.37 4.10 14.84
C VAL A 99 0.17 3.15 15.91
N ALA A 100 -0.58 3.03 17.01
CA ALA A 100 -0.31 2.09 18.08
C ALA A 100 -0.40 0.64 17.58
N ASP A 101 0.03 -0.33 18.39
CA ASP A 101 -0.12 -1.74 18.06
C ASP A 101 -1.58 -2.08 17.73
N GLN A 102 -1.83 -2.54 16.50
CA GLN A 102 -3.14 -3.00 16.04
C GLN A 102 -3.26 -4.54 16.07
N HIS A 103 -2.30 -5.21 16.70
CA HIS A 103 -2.24 -6.68 16.84
C HIS A 103 -2.40 -7.38 15.48
N THR A 104 -1.67 -6.86 14.49
CA THR A 104 -1.76 -7.32 13.10
C THR A 104 -0.95 -8.59 12.85
N ASP A 105 0.00 -8.92 13.74
CA ASP A 105 0.92 -10.06 13.66
C ASP A 105 1.51 -10.24 12.25
N PRO A 106 2.34 -9.30 11.77
CA PRO A 106 2.82 -9.34 10.39
C PRO A 106 3.72 -10.55 10.15
N LEU A 107 3.57 -11.17 8.99
CA LEU A 107 4.44 -12.26 8.59
C LEU A 107 5.86 -11.73 8.28
N PRO A 108 6.92 -12.52 8.55
CA PRO A 108 8.29 -12.12 8.21
C PRO A 108 8.44 -11.92 6.70
N ALA A 109 8.67 -10.69 6.27
CA ALA A 109 8.90 -10.35 4.86
C ALA A 109 10.38 -10.55 4.48
N ARG A 110 10.63 -10.99 3.25
CA ARG A 110 11.96 -11.17 2.66
C ARG A 110 12.66 -9.83 2.45
N ALA A 111 11.93 -8.83 1.95
CA ALA A 111 12.44 -7.48 1.79
C ALA A 111 12.26 -6.67 3.08
N ASP A 112 13.32 -6.59 3.89
CA ASP A 112 13.37 -5.74 5.08
C ASP A 112 14.30 -4.54 4.88
N ASP A 113 13.70 -3.39 4.58
CA ASP A 113 14.42 -2.14 4.34
C ASP A 113 14.99 -1.51 5.64
N PHE A 114 14.70 -2.07 6.82
CA PHE A 114 15.27 -1.66 8.12
C PHE A 114 15.86 -2.84 8.90
N SER A 115 16.60 -3.70 8.20
CA SER A 115 17.29 -4.85 8.79
C SER A 115 18.52 -4.48 9.63
N ILE A 116 19.07 -3.26 9.44
CA ILE A 116 20.30 -2.79 10.08
C ILE A 116 20.08 -1.36 10.58
N CYS A 117 20.55 -1.08 11.81
CA CYS A 117 20.48 0.24 12.40
C CYS A 117 21.40 1.21 11.65
N PRO A 118 20.88 2.35 11.14
CA PRO A 118 21.67 3.30 10.36
C PRO A 118 22.69 4.07 11.21
N SER A 119 22.56 4.05 12.54
CA SER A 119 23.46 4.75 13.46
C SER A 119 24.68 3.90 13.86
N CYS A 120 24.52 2.61 14.13
CA CYS A 120 25.61 1.78 14.68
C CYS A 120 25.83 0.44 13.98
N GLY A 121 25.04 0.10 12.95
CA GLY A 121 25.13 -1.19 12.25
C GLY A 121 24.57 -2.41 13.00
N GLY A 122 24.03 -2.22 14.22
CA GLY A 122 23.41 -3.29 15.00
C GLY A 122 22.03 -3.69 14.45
N LYS A 123 21.49 -4.83 14.89
CA LYS A 123 20.15 -5.29 14.47
C LYS A 123 19.05 -4.59 15.29
N PRO A 124 18.19 -3.75 14.67
CA PRO A 124 17.07 -3.15 15.37
C PRO A 124 15.99 -4.20 15.68
N VAL A 125 15.17 -3.92 16.67
CA VAL A 125 14.04 -4.74 17.10
C VAL A 125 12.78 -3.88 17.18
N TYR A 126 11.61 -4.51 17.10
CA TYR A 126 10.32 -3.85 17.19
C TYR A 126 9.64 -4.26 18.49
N ARG A 127 9.07 -3.30 19.23
CA ARG A 127 8.09 -3.60 20.29
C ARG A 127 6.81 -4.16 19.70
N TYR A 128 6.35 -3.53 18.61
CA TYR A 128 5.29 -4.03 17.74
C TYR A 128 5.59 -3.59 16.31
N ARG A 129 5.10 -4.38 15.35
CA ARG A 129 5.24 -4.15 13.91
C ARG A 129 3.84 -4.25 13.33
N ASN A 130 3.31 -3.16 12.80
CA ASN A 130 1.95 -3.08 12.27
C ASN A 130 1.87 -3.67 10.86
N TYR A 131 2.81 -3.30 9.99
CA TYR A 131 3.03 -3.96 8.70
C TYR A 131 4.39 -3.51 8.17
N ARG A 132 5.11 -4.36 7.44
CA ARG A 132 6.41 -3.98 6.82
C ARG A 132 7.29 -3.24 7.85
N GLN A 133 8.03 -2.20 7.50
CA GLN A 133 8.86 -1.47 8.48
C GLN A 133 8.08 -0.57 9.45
N MET A 134 6.74 -0.51 9.38
CA MET A 134 5.93 0.38 10.22
C MET A 134 5.73 -0.21 11.62
N GLY A 135 6.25 0.45 12.63
CA GLY A 135 5.96 0.13 14.02
C GLY A 135 6.85 0.87 15.02
N GLU A 136 6.82 0.45 16.27
CA GLU A 136 7.70 1.00 17.30
C GLU A 136 9.02 0.21 17.33
N PHE A 137 10.04 0.77 16.68
CA PHE A 137 11.38 0.18 16.63
C PHE A 137 12.34 0.79 17.66
N TYR A 138 13.35 0.03 18.04
CA TYR A 138 14.53 0.51 18.76
C TYR A 138 15.77 -0.35 18.47
N CYS A 139 16.95 0.25 18.60
CA CYS A 139 18.23 -0.43 18.52
C CYS A 139 18.75 -0.68 19.95
N PRO A 140 18.92 -1.95 20.37
CA PRO A 140 19.41 -2.26 21.72
C PRO A 140 20.89 -1.90 21.91
N GLN A 141 21.64 -1.67 20.82
CA GLN A 141 23.07 -1.39 20.86
C GLN A 141 23.39 0.09 21.04
N CYS A 142 22.72 0.99 20.32
CA CYS A 142 22.99 2.44 20.39
C CYS A 142 21.84 3.29 20.94
N GLY A 143 20.67 2.70 21.17
CA GLY A 143 19.50 3.41 21.70
C GLY A 143 18.71 4.23 20.68
N LEU A 144 19.04 4.17 19.38
CA LEU A 144 18.21 4.73 18.31
C LEU A 144 16.79 4.14 18.42
N HIS A 145 15.75 4.97 18.42
CA HIS A 145 14.37 4.52 18.61
C HIS A 145 13.39 5.38 17.82
N ALA A 146 12.20 4.82 17.59
CA ALA A 146 11.08 5.55 17.01
C ALA A 146 10.76 6.79 17.85
N PRO A 147 10.61 7.98 17.25
CA PRO A 147 10.31 9.19 18.01
C PRO A 147 8.96 9.10 18.72
N ARG A 148 8.75 9.99 19.69
CA ARG A 148 7.43 10.18 20.30
C ARG A 148 6.46 10.71 19.23
N ARG A 149 5.27 10.14 19.15
CA ARG A 149 4.20 10.58 18.25
C ARG A 149 3.35 11.64 18.96
N ASP A 150 3.18 12.79 18.33
CA ASP A 150 2.26 13.85 18.75
C ASP A 150 0.82 13.48 18.40
N TYR A 151 0.64 12.80 17.26
CA TYR A 151 -0.64 12.33 16.73
C TYR A 151 -0.63 10.80 16.64
N LEU A 152 -1.21 10.13 17.63
CA LEU A 152 -1.19 8.67 17.71
C LEU A 152 -2.59 8.10 17.48
N VAL A 153 -2.77 7.34 16.40
CA VAL A 153 -3.96 6.50 16.24
C VAL A 153 -3.87 5.35 17.24
N SER A 154 -4.75 5.33 18.24
CA SER A 154 -4.74 4.32 19.28
C SER A 154 -5.58 3.10 18.92
N GLU A 155 -6.61 3.28 18.09
CA GLU A 155 -7.58 2.23 17.79
C GLU A 155 -8.21 2.45 16.41
N ILE A 156 -8.43 1.35 15.68
CA ILE A 156 -9.20 1.31 14.43
C ILE A 156 -10.39 0.37 14.64
N ASP A 157 -11.59 0.94 14.70
CA ASP A 157 -12.84 0.17 14.78
C ASP A 157 -13.33 -0.14 13.36
N ARG A 158 -13.22 -1.41 12.99
CA ARG A 158 -13.64 -1.93 11.69
C ARG A 158 -15.16 -1.94 11.51
N ALA A 159 -15.93 -2.11 12.59
CA ALA A 159 -17.38 -2.19 12.52
C ALA A 159 -18.00 -0.81 12.29
N SER A 160 -17.50 0.21 13.00
CA SER A 160 -17.99 1.59 12.84
C SER A 160 -17.29 2.38 11.74
N HIS A 161 -16.23 1.84 11.13
CA HIS A 161 -15.37 2.54 10.17
C HIS A 161 -14.81 3.84 10.76
N ARG A 162 -14.29 3.77 11.99
CA ARG A 162 -13.73 4.93 12.69
C ARG A 162 -12.36 4.62 13.27
N MET A 163 -11.58 5.67 13.47
CA MET A 163 -10.34 5.59 14.24
C MET A 163 -10.35 6.59 15.39
N THR A 164 -9.76 6.17 16.50
CA THR A 164 -9.50 7.01 17.66
C THR A 164 -8.06 7.50 17.59
N LEU A 165 -7.88 8.81 17.62
CA LEU A 165 -6.59 9.47 17.55
C LEU A 165 -6.39 10.36 18.78
N ARG A 166 -5.23 10.22 19.41
CA ARG A 166 -4.75 11.12 20.47
C ARG A 166 -3.87 12.20 19.85
N ASP A 167 -4.20 13.44 20.12
CA ASP A 167 -3.43 14.64 19.75
C ASP A 167 -3.07 15.45 21.02
N PRO A 168 -2.35 16.59 20.92
CA PRO A 168 -2.02 17.42 22.07
C PRO A 168 -3.23 18.02 22.83
N GLU A 169 -4.40 18.14 22.20
CA GLU A 169 -5.62 18.70 22.80
C GLU A 169 -6.50 17.63 23.45
N GLY A 170 -6.33 16.35 23.10
CA GLY A 170 -7.06 15.25 23.73
C GLY A 170 -7.16 14.00 22.86
N THR A 171 -8.26 13.27 23.02
CA THR A 171 -8.55 12.06 22.25
C THR A 171 -9.85 12.25 21.50
N HIS A 172 -9.84 11.97 20.20
CA HIS A 172 -10.93 12.26 19.28
C HIS A 172 -11.16 11.09 18.32
N THR A 173 -12.40 10.91 17.88
CA THR A 173 -12.77 9.83 16.96
C THR A 173 -13.16 10.40 15.60
N TYR A 174 -12.52 9.92 14.54
CA TYR A 174 -12.72 10.38 13.17
C TYR A 174 -13.30 9.26 12.30
N PRO A 175 -14.20 9.58 11.36
CA PRO A 175 -14.63 8.60 10.36
C PRO A 175 -13.47 8.27 9.42
N MET A 176 -13.41 7.02 9.00
CA MET A 176 -12.46 6.53 8.02
C MET A 176 -13.18 6.20 6.72
N VAL A 177 -12.52 6.48 5.60
CA VAL A 177 -13.07 6.12 4.29
C VAL A 177 -12.98 4.60 4.05
N SER A 178 -11.97 3.97 4.63
CA SER A 178 -11.77 2.52 4.68
C SER A 178 -11.24 2.15 6.07
N TRP A 179 -11.71 1.04 6.64
CA TRP A 179 -11.22 0.50 7.92
C TRP A 179 -9.80 -0.10 7.82
N SER A 180 -9.15 -0.01 6.67
CA SER A 180 -7.80 -0.55 6.47
C SER A 180 -6.75 0.21 7.27
N LEU A 181 -5.75 -0.52 7.77
CA LEU A 181 -4.58 0.03 8.45
C LEU A 181 -3.86 1.09 7.61
N HIS A 182 -3.70 0.84 6.30
CA HIS A 182 -3.11 1.81 5.38
C HIS A 182 -3.89 3.13 5.32
N ASN A 183 -5.23 3.08 5.43
CA ASN A 183 -6.00 4.31 5.44
C ASN A 183 -5.82 5.09 6.75
N ALA A 184 -5.62 4.43 7.89
CA ALA A 184 -5.25 5.12 9.13
C ALA A 184 -3.92 5.89 8.97
N TYR A 185 -2.89 5.25 8.42
CA TYR A 185 -1.61 5.91 8.13
C TYR A 185 -1.73 7.06 7.12
N ASN A 186 -2.67 6.99 6.17
CA ASN A 186 -2.91 8.09 5.22
C ASN A 186 -3.72 9.24 5.85
N LEU A 187 -4.63 8.94 6.78
CA LEU A 187 -5.53 9.94 7.37
C LEU A 187 -4.90 10.65 8.58
N ALA A 188 -4.06 9.96 9.36
CA ALA A 188 -3.33 10.53 10.49
C ALA A 188 -2.55 11.81 10.16
N PRO A 189 -1.71 11.89 9.10
CA PRO A 189 -1.00 13.12 8.76
C PRO A 189 -1.93 14.24 8.29
N VAL A 190 -3.05 13.91 7.63
CA VAL A 190 -4.06 14.89 7.23
C VAL A 190 -4.73 15.50 8.46
N ILE A 191 -5.02 14.68 9.47
CA ILE A 191 -5.53 15.17 10.75
C ILE A 191 -4.47 16.03 11.45
N ALA A 192 -3.23 15.57 11.52
CA ALA A 192 -2.13 16.33 12.10
C ALA A 192 -2.00 17.72 11.46
N LEU A 193 -2.06 17.81 10.13
CA LEU A 193 -2.05 19.06 9.37
C LEU A 193 -3.18 20.01 9.80
N PHE A 194 -4.43 19.58 9.71
CA PHE A 194 -5.56 20.47 9.98
C PHE A 194 -5.69 20.83 11.47
N ARG A 195 -5.29 19.92 12.37
CA ARG A 195 -5.27 20.21 13.81
C ARG A 195 -4.19 21.24 14.15
N ASP A 196 -3.02 21.16 13.53
CA ASP A 196 -1.96 22.17 13.70
C ASP A 196 -2.38 23.55 13.16
N MET A 197 -3.15 23.58 12.07
CA MET A 197 -3.78 24.81 11.55
C MET A 197 -4.91 25.37 12.45
N GLY A 198 -5.18 24.75 13.61
CA GLY A 198 -6.19 25.21 14.57
C GLY A 198 -7.63 24.81 14.21
N VAL A 199 -7.84 23.85 13.30
CA VAL A 199 -9.19 23.35 13.01
C VAL A 199 -9.65 22.47 14.17
N PRO A 200 -10.82 22.75 14.79
CA PRO A 200 -11.32 21.91 15.88
C PRO A 200 -11.62 20.47 15.43
N ALA A 201 -11.32 19.49 16.29
CA ALA A 201 -11.54 18.08 16.00
C ALA A 201 -12.97 17.75 15.53
N SER A 202 -13.98 18.37 16.16
CA SER A 202 -15.39 18.20 15.80
C SER A 202 -15.72 18.70 14.39
N ARG A 203 -15.13 19.82 13.98
CA ARG A 203 -15.29 20.38 12.63
C ARG A 203 -14.61 19.50 11.60
N LEU A 204 -13.40 19.01 11.89
CA LEU A 204 -12.66 18.12 11.01
C LEU A 204 -13.37 16.77 10.84
N SER A 205 -13.83 16.15 11.92
CA SER A 205 -14.61 14.91 11.89
C SER A 205 -15.83 15.02 10.97
N ARG A 206 -16.62 16.10 11.12
CA ARG A 206 -17.79 16.34 10.26
C ARG A 206 -17.43 16.51 8.78
N ARG A 207 -16.27 17.10 8.47
CA ARG A 207 -15.80 17.24 7.08
C ARG A 207 -15.35 15.92 6.48
N LEU A 208 -14.78 15.04 7.29
CA LEU A 208 -14.35 13.70 6.87
C LEU A 208 -15.52 12.74 6.62
N GLU A 209 -16.70 12.94 7.23
CA GLU A 209 -17.90 12.11 6.98
C GLU A 209 -18.31 12.08 5.50
N GLY A 210 -18.05 13.16 4.75
CA GLY A 210 -18.35 13.26 3.33
C GLY A 210 -17.25 12.76 2.39
N ALA A 211 -16.08 12.39 2.92
CA ALA A 211 -14.95 11.98 2.10
C ALA A 211 -15.18 10.58 1.51
N ARG A 212 -15.04 10.45 0.19
CA ARG A 212 -15.13 9.18 -0.52
C ARG A 212 -13.85 8.92 -1.29
N VAL A 213 -13.40 7.67 -1.30
CA VAL A 213 -12.34 7.22 -2.21
C VAL A 213 -12.97 7.03 -3.59
N LEU A 214 -12.38 7.65 -4.62
CA LEU A 214 -12.91 7.64 -5.99
C LEU A 214 -12.89 6.24 -6.64
N THR A 215 -11.97 5.37 -6.21
CA THR A 215 -11.79 4.01 -6.76
C THR A 215 -11.18 3.08 -5.71
N SER A 216 -11.84 1.94 -5.44
CA SER A 216 -11.27 0.91 -4.57
C SER A 216 -10.27 0.03 -5.33
N ARG A 217 -9.13 -0.27 -4.70
CA ARG A 217 -8.11 -1.22 -5.23
C ARG A 217 -8.56 -2.68 -5.17
N GLU A 218 -9.65 -2.92 -4.45
CA GLU A 218 -10.31 -4.20 -4.28
C GLU A 218 -11.79 -4.04 -4.66
N SER A 219 -12.34 -5.02 -5.37
CA SER A 219 -13.79 -5.14 -5.58
C SER A 219 -14.20 -6.58 -5.33
N PHE A 220 -15.40 -6.79 -4.78
CA PHE A 220 -15.92 -8.13 -4.56
C PHE A 220 -17.39 -8.26 -4.98
N GLU A 221 -17.78 -9.48 -5.33
CA GLU A 221 -19.17 -9.86 -5.64
C GLU A 221 -19.42 -11.30 -5.16
N MET A 222 -20.62 -11.58 -4.66
CA MET A 222 -21.06 -12.95 -4.35
C MET A 222 -21.71 -13.55 -5.59
N VAL A 223 -21.19 -14.68 -6.09
CA VAL A 223 -21.73 -15.39 -7.25
C VAL A 223 -21.85 -16.86 -6.91
N GLY A 224 -23.08 -17.37 -6.85
CA GLY A 224 -23.32 -18.76 -6.49
C GLY A 224 -22.63 -19.14 -5.17
N GLY A 225 -22.82 -18.38 -4.09
CA GLY A 225 -22.18 -18.67 -2.80
C GLY A 225 -20.64 -18.52 -2.74
N ILE A 226 -19.95 -18.26 -3.86
CA ILE A 226 -18.51 -17.99 -3.90
C ILE A 226 -18.31 -16.47 -3.90
N LYS A 227 -17.38 -15.99 -3.07
CA LYS A 227 -16.95 -14.59 -3.13
C LYS A 227 -15.87 -14.44 -4.21
N LEU A 228 -16.17 -13.72 -5.29
CA LEU A 228 -15.17 -13.31 -6.27
C LEU A 228 -14.55 -12.00 -5.82
N ILE A 229 -13.22 -11.96 -5.73
CA ILE A 229 -12.47 -10.75 -5.34
C ILE A 229 -11.49 -10.40 -6.45
N THR A 230 -11.52 -9.17 -6.92
CA THR A 230 -10.49 -8.62 -7.81
C THR A 230 -9.64 -7.64 -7.02
N HIS A 231 -8.32 -7.86 -7.00
CA HIS A 231 -7.39 -7.06 -6.21
C HIS A 231 -6.16 -6.70 -7.05
N ILE A 232 -5.83 -5.41 -7.08
CA ILE A 232 -4.60 -4.93 -7.69
C ILE A 232 -3.38 -5.35 -6.86
N ALA A 233 -2.44 -6.04 -7.49
CA ALA A 233 -1.11 -6.29 -6.96
C ALA A 233 -0.10 -5.63 -7.92
N LYS A 234 0.46 -4.49 -7.52
CA LYS A 234 1.36 -3.67 -8.35
C LYS A 234 2.65 -4.46 -8.62
N GLY A 235 2.79 -5.02 -9.83
CA GLY A 235 4.01 -5.66 -10.29
C GLY A 235 5.20 -4.69 -10.27
N GLN A 236 6.41 -5.25 -10.34
CA GLN A 236 7.68 -4.55 -10.10
C GLN A 236 7.90 -4.01 -8.69
N ASN A 237 6.89 -4.06 -7.83
CA ASN A 237 7.01 -3.62 -6.44
C ASN A 237 6.82 -4.83 -5.51
N PRO A 238 7.93 -5.48 -5.06
CA PRO A 238 7.84 -6.68 -4.25
C PRO A 238 7.09 -6.43 -2.94
N THR A 239 7.20 -5.22 -2.39
CA THR A 239 6.49 -4.79 -1.18
C THR A 239 4.98 -4.79 -1.36
N ALA A 240 4.50 -4.22 -2.46
CA ALA A 240 3.08 -4.11 -2.76
C ALA A 240 2.46 -5.50 -2.97
N VAL A 241 3.13 -6.36 -3.74
CA VAL A 241 2.65 -7.72 -4.00
C VAL A 241 2.68 -8.58 -2.73
N SER A 242 3.75 -8.50 -1.94
CA SER A 242 3.86 -9.26 -0.69
C SER A 242 2.80 -8.87 0.33
N THR A 243 2.40 -7.59 0.38
CA THR A 243 1.29 -7.13 1.22
C THR A 243 -0.04 -7.78 0.83
N VAL A 244 -0.29 -7.95 -0.48
CA VAL A 244 -1.47 -8.69 -0.98
C VAL A 244 -1.38 -10.17 -0.64
N PHE A 245 -0.21 -10.79 -0.78
CA PHE A 245 -0.01 -12.20 -0.45
C PHE A 245 -0.17 -12.48 1.05
N GLU A 246 0.31 -11.59 1.91
CA GLU A 246 0.12 -11.68 3.35
C GLU A 246 -1.37 -11.61 3.72
N PHE A 247 -2.13 -10.70 3.09
CA PHE A 247 -3.57 -10.63 3.25
C PHE A 247 -4.26 -11.95 2.86
N LEU A 248 -3.82 -12.56 1.75
CA LEU A 248 -4.33 -13.88 1.34
C LEU A 248 -3.94 -14.98 2.32
N ALA A 249 -2.73 -14.94 2.88
CA ALA A 249 -2.26 -15.93 3.83
C ALA A 249 -3.06 -15.90 5.15
N LYS A 250 -3.42 -14.71 5.61
CA LYS A 250 -4.18 -14.50 6.87
C LYS A 250 -5.66 -14.83 6.78
N ASP A 251 -6.21 -14.95 5.58
CA ASP A 251 -7.60 -15.33 5.41
C ASP A 251 -7.75 -16.87 5.44
N PRO A 252 -8.53 -17.44 6.38
CA PRO A 252 -8.59 -18.88 6.54
C PRO A 252 -9.53 -19.58 5.55
N SER A 253 -10.33 -18.82 4.77
CA SER A 253 -11.32 -19.43 3.86
C SER A 253 -10.68 -20.31 2.80
N ARG A 254 -11.35 -21.38 2.38
CA ARG A 254 -10.86 -22.26 1.32
C ARG A 254 -10.94 -21.53 -0.02
N LYS A 255 -9.81 -21.32 -0.68
CA LYS A 255 -9.71 -20.35 -1.79
C LYS A 255 -8.85 -20.82 -2.94
N GLU A 256 -9.06 -20.18 -4.09
CA GLU A 256 -8.17 -20.27 -5.25
C GLU A 256 -7.73 -18.87 -5.71
N ILE A 257 -6.61 -18.83 -6.42
CA ILE A 257 -5.98 -17.59 -6.89
C ILE A 257 -5.76 -17.68 -8.40
N ILE A 258 -6.21 -16.66 -9.13
CA ILE A 258 -5.74 -16.37 -10.49
C ILE A 258 -4.71 -15.24 -10.37
N LEU A 259 -3.49 -15.47 -10.87
CA LEU A 259 -2.37 -14.53 -10.79
C LEU A 259 -2.00 -14.03 -12.18
N ILE A 260 -2.29 -12.74 -12.44
CA ILE A 260 -2.00 -12.03 -13.70
C ILE A 260 -1.04 -10.89 -13.41
N LEU A 261 0.22 -11.23 -13.11
CA LEU A 261 1.29 -10.27 -12.84
C LEU A 261 2.22 -10.17 -14.04
N ASP A 262 1.64 -9.71 -15.14
CA ASP A 262 2.28 -9.76 -16.44
C ASP A 262 2.71 -8.37 -16.90
N GLU A 263 3.93 -8.27 -17.42
CA GLU A 263 4.56 -7.04 -17.86
C GLU A 263 4.63 -6.99 -19.38
N VAL A 264 3.49 -7.07 -20.07
CA VAL A 264 3.51 -6.92 -21.53
C VAL A 264 3.78 -5.46 -21.88
N PHE A 265 5.04 -5.14 -22.15
CA PHE A 265 5.40 -3.94 -22.87
C PHE A 265 5.19 -4.19 -24.37
N ASP A 266 4.35 -3.40 -25.02
CA ASP A 266 4.26 -3.38 -26.50
C ASP A 266 5.57 -2.90 -27.17
N SER A 267 6.60 -2.55 -26.39
CA SER A 267 7.89 -2.05 -26.86
C SER A 267 8.96 -3.15 -26.80
N PRO A 268 9.51 -3.59 -27.94
CA PRO A 268 10.58 -4.61 -27.99
C PRO A 268 11.93 -4.14 -27.39
N LEU A 269 12.01 -2.88 -26.93
CA LEU A 269 13.19 -2.29 -26.31
C LEU A 269 13.14 -2.31 -24.78
N LYS A 270 12.00 -2.64 -24.17
CA LYS A 270 11.88 -2.74 -22.71
C LYS A 270 12.16 -4.16 -22.28
N THR A 271 13.30 -4.39 -21.65
CA THR A 271 13.58 -5.64 -20.95
C THR A 271 12.69 -5.72 -19.72
N GLU A 272 11.87 -6.76 -19.64
CA GLU A 272 11.11 -7.05 -18.43
C GLU A 272 12.08 -7.40 -17.30
N THR A 273 11.98 -6.66 -16.19
CA THR A 273 12.86 -6.87 -15.05
C THR A 273 12.17 -7.82 -14.09
N ILE A 274 12.46 -9.12 -14.17
CA ILE A 274 11.76 -10.12 -13.34
C ILE A 274 12.35 -10.34 -11.95
N SER A 275 13.50 -9.75 -11.62
CA SER A 275 14.17 -10.02 -10.34
C SER A 275 13.32 -9.65 -9.12
N TRP A 276 12.32 -8.76 -9.26
CA TRP A 276 11.44 -8.37 -8.14
C TRP A 276 10.63 -9.55 -7.61
N ILE A 277 10.32 -10.56 -8.43
CA ILE A 277 9.56 -11.73 -7.99
C ILE A 277 10.33 -12.53 -6.91
N TYR A 278 11.66 -12.45 -6.90
CA TYR A 278 12.52 -13.12 -5.92
C TYR A 278 12.63 -12.37 -4.59
N ASP A 279 12.41 -11.04 -4.62
CA ASP A 279 12.24 -10.21 -3.42
C ASP A 279 10.80 -10.26 -2.87
N THR A 280 9.86 -10.85 -3.61
CA THR A 280 8.44 -10.99 -3.23
C THR A 280 8.22 -12.26 -2.42
N ASP A 281 7.37 -12.17 -1.38
CA ASP A 281 7.06 -13.23 -0.41
C ASP A 281 6.06 -14.28 -0.95
N TYR A 282 6.43 -15.01 -2.01
CA TYR A 282 5.61 -16.11 -2.54
C TYR A 282 5.38 -17.24 -1.54
N GLU A 283 6.23 -17.36 -0.52
CA GLU A 283 6.10 -18.29 0.60
C GLU A 283 4.77 -18.10 1.35
N PHE A 284 4.23 -16.87 1.36
CA PHE A 284 2.92 -16.60 1.96
C PHE A 284 1.78 -17.33 1.23
N LEU A 285 1.97 -17.71 -0.03
CA LEU A 285 0.98 -18.47 -0.80
C LEU A 285 1.03 -19.98 -0.54
N CYS A 286 1.99 -20.46 0.26
CA CYS A 286 2.10 -21.85 0.66
C CYS A 286 1.19 -22.16 1.86
N GLN A 287 -0.11 -21.89 1.72
CA GLN A 287 -1.12 -22.20 2.74
C GLN A 287 -2.00 -23.38 2.33
N ASP A 288 -2.45 -24.15 3.33
CA ASP A 288 -3.38 -25.26 3.09
C ASP A 288 -4.74 -24.79 2.59
N CYS A 289 -5.20 -23.61 3.01
CA CYS A 289 -6.45 -23.02 2.55
C CYS A 289 -6.42 -22.62 1.07
N ILE A 290 -5.23 -22.39 0.49
CA ILE A 290 -5.05 -22.11 -0.94
C ILE A 290 -5.00 -23.45 -1.69
N GLN A 291 -6.09 -23.75 -2.41
CA GLN A 291 -6.26 -25.03 -3.12
C GLN A 291 -5.54 -25.04 -4.46
N LYS A 292 -5.55 -23.90 -5.18
CA LYS A 292 -5.00 -23.79 -6.53
C LYS A 292 -4.54 -22.36 -6.83
N ILE A 293 -3.46 -22.25 -7.59
CA ILE A 293 -2.93 -21.01 -8.13
C ILE A 293 -2.84 -21.16 -9.66
N VAL A 294 -3.66 -20.40 -10.37
CA VAL A 294 -3.71 -20.36 -11.83
C VAL A 294 -2.90 -19.17 -12.32
N LEU A 295 -1.78 -19.45 -12.98
CA LEU A 295 -0.88 -18.44 -13.55
C LEU A 295 -1.30 -18.13 -14.98
N GLY A 296 -1.47 -16.84 -15.27
CA GLY A 296 -1.74 -16.33 -16.62
C GLY A 296 -0.67 -15.36 -17.10
N GLY A 297 -0.56 -15.20 -18.42
CA GLY A 297 0.28 -14.19 -19.05
C GLY A 297 1.56 -14.74 -19.68
N ALA A 298 2.38 -13.88 -20.28
CA ALA A 298 3.66 -14.16 -20.89
C ALA A 298 4.71 -14.69 -19.90
N ARG A 299 4.67 -14.27 -18.63
CA ARG A 299 5.66 -14.62 -17.59
C ARG A 299 5.17 -15.65 -16.58
N TYR A 300 4.13 -16.40 -16.94
CA TYR A 300 3.59 -17.48 -16.11
C TYR A 300 4.65 -18.51 -15.69
N LEU A 301 5.66 -18.80 -16.52
CA LEU A 301 6.74 -19.74 -16.19
C LEU A 301 7.71 -19.20 -15.14
N ASP A 302 8.01 -17.90 -15.17
CA ASP A 302 8.87 -17.27 -14.16
C ASP A 302 8.18 -17.28 -12.80
N HIS A 303 6.87 -16.99 -12.77
CA HIS A 303 6.05 -17.13 -11.57
C HIS A 303 5.93 -18.59 -11.10
N ARG A 304 5.80 -19.55 -12.03
CA ARG A 304 5.78 -20.99 -11.70
C ARG A 304 7.07 -21.38 -11.00
N LEU A 305 8.22 -21.02 -11.56
CA LEU A 305 9.52 -21.31 -10.95
C LEU A 305 9.61 -20.69 -9.56
N ARG A 306 9.21 -19.41 -9.40
CA ARG A 306 9.26 -18.72 -8.12
C ARG A 306 8.35 -19.37 -7.05
N LEU A 307 7.16 -19.83 -7.44
CA LEU A 307 6.24 -20.57 -6.57
C LEU A 307 6.81 -21.92 -6.13
N LEU A 308 7.42 -22.67 -7.05
CA LEU A 308 8.09 -23.94 -6.72
C LEU A 308 9.24 -23.71 -5.73
N LEU A 309 10.03 -22.65 -5.92
CA LEU A 309 11.10 -22.27 -4.97
C LEU A 309 10.56 -21.82 -3.61
N ALA A 310 9.34 -21.25 -3.56
CA ALA A 310 8.64 -20.93 -2.32
C ALA A 310 8.06 -22.15 -1.59
N GLY A 311 8.16 -23.36 -2.20
CA GLY A 311 7.62 -24.59 -1.62
C GLY A 311 6.15 -24.86 -1.95
N VAL A 312 5.53 -24.08 -2.86
CA VAL A 312 4.16 -24.36 -3.30
C VAL A 312 4.14 -25.67 -4.10
N PRO A 313 3.30 -26.67 -3.73
CA PRO A 313 3.26 -27.94 -4.42
C PRO A 313 2.90 -27.79 -5.90
N ALA A 314 3.60 -28.53 -6.77
CA ALA A 314 3.47 -28.40 -8.22
C ALA A 314 2.05 -28.70 -8.74
N GLU A 315 1.36 -29.61 -8.08
CA GLU A 315 -0.02 -30.02 -8.35
C GLU A 315 -1.05 -28.91 -8.07
N LYS A 316 -0.72 -27.93 -7.23
CA LYS A 316 -1.58 -26.76 -6.99
C LYS A 316 -1.41 -25.68 -8.07
N ILE A 317 -0.44 -25.81 -8.98
CA ILE A 317 -0.05 -24.74 -9.92
C ILE A 317 -0.53 -25.09 -11.33
N VAL A 318 -1.45 -24.28 -11.85
CA VAL A 318 -1.89 -24.32 -13.25
C VAL A 318 -1.22 -23.18 -14.01
N CYS A 319 -0.84 -23.43 -15.26
CA CYS A 319 0.00 -22.53 -16.05
C CYS A 319 -0.58 -22.34 -17.44
N LEU A 320 -1.00 -21.11 -17.75
CA LEU A 320 -1.64 -20.77 -19.00
C LEU A 320 -0.98 -19.52 -19.57
N ARG A 321 -0.62 -19.56 -20.85
CA ARG A 321 -0.06 -18.39 -21.52
C ARG A 321 -1.15 -17.34 -21.79
N GLN A 322 -2.33 -17.78 -22.20
CA GLN A 322 -3.45 -16.89 -22.49
C GLN A 322 -4.18 -16.54 -21.18
N GLU A 323 -4.13 -15.28 -20.78
CA GLU A 323 -4.69 -14.81 -19.51
C GLU A 323 -6.19 -15.11 -19.36
N LEU A 324 -6.96 -15.02 -20.44
CA LEU A 324 -8.42 -15.21 -20.38
C LEU A 324 -8.81 -16.66 -20.09
N ASP A 325 -8.01 -17.62 -20.54
CA ASP A 325 -8.27 -19.05 -20.35
C ASP A 325 -8.18 -19.44 -18.87
N THR A 326 -7.51 -18.61 -18.03
CA THR A 326 -7.40 -18.86 -16.58
C THR A 326 -8.74 -18.98 -15.87
N ALA A 327 -9.81 -18.37 -16.42
CA ALA A 327 -11.16 -18.49 -15.89
C ALA A 327 -11.72 -19.92 -15.91
N ASP A 328 -11.22 -20.77 -16.80
CA ASP A 328 -11.72 -22.15 -16.97
C ASP A 328 -11.05 -23.15 -16.02
N TYR A 329 -10.00 -22.73 -15.30
CA TYR A 329 -9.17 -23.64 -14.49
C TYR A 329 -9.35 -23.47 -12.98
N VAL A 330 -10.25 -22.59 -12.57
CA VAL A 330 -10.68 -22.52 -11.16
C VAL A 330 -11.77 -23.54 -10.85
N ASP A 331 -11.82 -24.04 -9.62
CA ASP A 331 -12.89 -24.90 -9.13
C ASP A 331 -14.04 -24.06 -8.55
N THR A 332 -15.26 -24.56 -8.71
CA THR A 332 -16.50 -23.90 -8.25
C THR A 332 -17.23 -24.69 -7.17
N THR A 333 -16.66 -25.83 -6.76
CA THR A 333 -17.20 -26.73 -5.74
C THR A 333 -16.24 -26.80 -4.55
N GLY A 334 -16.77 -26.58 -3.35
CA GLY A 334 -15.96 -26.60 -2.12
C GLY A 334 -14.96 -25.45 -1.99
N ILE A 335 -15.13 -24.38 -2.78
CA ILE A 335 -14.34 -23.15 -2.72
C ILE A 335 -15.23 -22.03 -2.17
N ASP A 336 -14.73 -21.29 -1.19
CA ASP A 336 -15.42 -20.15 -0.59
C ASP A 336 -15.12 -18.85 -1.36
N LYS A 337 -13.87 -18.71 -1.84
CA LYS A 337 -13.39 -17.48 -2.48
C LYS A 337 -12.49 -17.75 -3.67
N ILE A 338 -12.59 -16.88 -4.68
CA ILE A 338 -11.66 -16.85 -5.81
C ILE A 338 -11.08 -15.44 -5.91
N TYR A 339 -9.76 -15.36 -5.83
CA TYR A 339 -9.02 -14.10 -5.93
C TYR A 339 -8.44 -13.95 -7.33
N ILE A 340 -8.80 -12.88 -8.02
CA ILE A 340 -8.18 -12.45 -9.28
C ILE A 340 -7.20 -11.32 -8.96
N LEU A 341 -5.92 -11.66 -8.89
CA LEU A 341 -4.84 -10.70 -8.70
C LEU A 341 -4.32 -10.23 -10.04
N HIS A 342 -4.21 -8.93 -10.23
CA HIS A 342 -3.70 -8.37 -11.48
C HIS A 342 -2.85 -7.11 -11.29
N ASP A 343 -1.99 -6.84 -12.25
CA ASP A 343 -1.18 -5.63 -12.29
C ASP A 343 -2.03 -4.33 -12.40
N VAL A 344 -1.45 -3.18 -12.04
CA VAL A 344 -2.06 -1.85 -12.20
C VAL A 344 -2.48 -1.55 -13.65
N ASN A 345 -1.76 -2.09 -14.62
CA ASN A 345 -2.05 -1.90 -16.05
C ASN A 345 -3.07 -2.92 -16.59
N ALA A 346 -3.42 -3.94 -15.80
CA ALA A 346 -4.27 -5.05 -16.22
C ALA A 346 -5.71 -4.96 -15.69
N ILE A 347 -6.17 -3.79 -15.21
CA ILE A 347 -7.51 -3.62 -14.60
C ILE A 347 -8.64 -4.13 -15.51
N SER A 348 -8.61 -3.79 -16.81
CA SER A 348 -9.63 -4.22 -17.76
C SER A 348 -9.59 -5.73 -17.99
N ARG A 349 -8.40 -6.34 -18.01
CA ARG A 349 -8.19 -7.79 -18.20
C ARG A 349 -8.64 -8.57 -16.96
N GLY A 350 -8.26 -8.12 -15.76
CA GLY A 350 -8.73 -8.70 -14.49
C GLY A 350 -10.26 -8.70 -14.37
N ARG A 351 -10.93 -7.62 -14.79
CA ARG A 351 -12.41 -7.57 -14.85
C ARG A 351 -13.00 -8.57 -15.84
N LYS A 352 -12.42 -8.69 -17.04
CA LYS A 352 -12.87 -9.69 -18.03
C LYS A 352 -12.76 -11.12 -17.49
N ILE A 353 -11.62 -11.46 -16.87
CA ILE A 353 -11.42 -12.79 -16.25
C ILE A 353 -12.45 -13.04 -15.16
N ARG A 354 -12.68 -12.07 -14.26
CA ARG A 354 -13.73 -12.16 -13.24
C ARG A 354 -15.10 -12.42 -13.87
N ASP A 355 -15.45 -11.71 -14.95
CA ASP A 355 -16.75 -11.84 -15.60
C ASP A 355 -16.92 -13.20 -16.31
N LEU A 356 -15.84 -13.78 -16.83
CA LEU A 356 -15.81 -15.15 -17.35
C LEU A 356 -16.04 -16.19 -16.24
N VAL A 357 -15.29 -16.10 -15.13
CA VAL A 357 -15.48 -16.96 -13.94
C VAL A 357 -16.91 -16.88 -13.43
N LYS A 358 -17.44 -15.65 -13.33
CA LYS A 358 -18.83 -15.39 -12.93
C LYS A 358 -19.84 -16.06 -13.86
N SER A 359 -19.64 -15.96 -15.17
CA SER A 359 -20.53 -16.56 -16.16
C SER A 359 -20.53 -18.08 -16.06
N ARG A 360 -19.36 -18.69 -15.86
CA ARG A 360 -19.20 -20.12 -15.64
C ARG A 360 -19.91 -20.61 -14.37
N ILE A 361 -19.70 -19.95 -13.23
CA ILE A 361 -20.38 -20.29 -11.97
C ILE A 361 -21.90 -20.23 -12.15
N ARG A 362 -22.40 -19.20 -12.86
CA ARG A 362 -23.84 -19.06 -13.15
C ARG A 362 -24.35 -20.18 -14.06
N ALA A 363 -23.59 -20.59 -15.08
CA ALA A 363 -23.98 -21.68 -15.97
C ALA A 363 -24.03 -23.02 -15.23
N GLU A 364 -23.04 -23.33 -14.40
CA GLU A 364 -22.97 -24.57 -13.62
C GLU A 364 -24.10 -24.67 -12.58
N ARG A 365 -24.48 -23.53 -11.96
CA ARG A 365 -25.55 -23.49 -10.94
C ARG A 365 -26.94 -23.20 -11.51
N GLY A 366 -27.00 -22.68 -12.74
CA GLY A 366 -28.22 -22.37 -13.49
C GLY A 366 -28.81 -23.55 -14.27
N ALA A 367 -28.31 -24.77 -14.06
CA ALA A 367 -28.90 -26.01 -14.55
C ALA A 367 -29.66 -26.80 -13.46
N GLY A 368 -29.81 -26.26 -12.23
CA GLY A 368 -30.27 -27.03 -11.07
C GLY A 368 -31.32 -26.41 -10.15
N CYS A 369 -31.79 -25.18 -10.33
CA CYS A 369 -32.83 -24.58 -9.47
C CYS A 369 -33.71 -23.57 -10.23
N GLU A 370 -34.55 -24.08 -11.14
CA GLU A 370 -35.93 -23.60 -11.26
C GLU A 370 -36.84 -24.76 -10.84
N ASN A 371 -37.26 -24.73 -9.56
CA ASN A 371 -38.56 -25.21 -9.06
C ASN A 371 -38.65 -24.98 -7.55
#